data_AF-A0A7C4RD30-F1
#
_entry.id   AF-A0A7C4RD30-F1
#
_cell.length_a   1.000
_cell.length_b   1.000
_cell.length_c   1.000
_cell.angle_alpha   90.00
_cell.angle_beta   90.00
_cell.angle_gamma   90.00
#
_symmetry.space_group_name_H-M   'P 1'
#
loop_
_entity.id
_entity.type
_entity.pdbx_description
1 polymer ?
#
loop_
_entity_poly.entity_id
_entity_poly.type
_entity_poly.pdbx_seq_one_letter_code
_entity_poly.pdbx_strand_id
1 'polypeptide(L)'
;YAETKDITTLPPSVALTKEERKKKFVKVTEAKSIKTYLEKDEVGLQELVRSIIAAKQEIEREISSKGVLYKPRTRREVEESVKLTGFENHKEIFNALNELLKASAPILGLNLLDEGEAIKIWKGLEMPTYINTLDGFYANLTQKSSVDEAVCIVAQGDSEALISLIPISIKDRRDGSLLYADIIGVDTAHGKIFRGSSLLKIMSQAIAKCLGAEKLNAESREMPVSIYANIIDEIKGITEILNIADVYKSRLENYGLRDHEKVWIKNSDIEVAMSNAVGYLHFVKISLKPLEDIPEDVKKEIEKQAVEKVLTDERAEGRIPFLVPETEHYDVKSVNPSTGEIRLIEVKGHKGLEIYAELTEDEAKVAAKEKERYWLYIIYDIGSGQPKALRFQNPLETMDLQVFERIQKRYILRPKT
;
A
#
# COMPACT_ATOMS: atom_id res chain seq x y z
N TYR A 1 -3.45 11.65 -38.55
CA TYR A 1 -3.72 12.94 -39.21
C TYR A 1 -3.45 14.07 -38.22
N ALA A 2 -2.17 14.45 -38.07
CA ALA A 2 -1.81 15.71 -37.44
C ALA A 2 -1.65 16.70 -38.60
N GLU A 3 -2.78 17.26 -39.02
CA GLU A 3 -2.79 18.35 -39.99
C GLU A 3 -1.92 19.49 -39.44
N THR A 4 -0.98 19.92 -40.27
CA THR A 4 -0.52 21.30 -40.51
C THR A 4 -1.32 22.40 -39.81
N LYS A 5 -1.32 22.42 -38.47
CA LYS A 5 -1.67 23.60 -37.68
C LYS A 5 -0.48 24.54 -37.77
N ASP A 6 -0.61 25.47 -38.71
CA ASP A 6 -0.06 26.81 -38.67
C ASP A 6 1.32 26.95 -38.02
N ILE A 7 2.37 26.65 -38.80
CA ILE A 7 3.73 27.17 -38.57
C ILE A 7 3.71 28.72 -38.41
N THR A 8 2.63 29.38 -38.86
CA THR A 8 2.32 30.80 -38.72
C THR A 8 1.94 31.25 -37.30
N THR A 9 1.65 30.33 -36.36
CA THR A 9 1.30 30.67 -34.96
C THR A 9 2.48 30.67 -34.00
N LEU A 10 3.68 30.32 -34.47
CA LEU A 10 4.88 30.44 -33.64
C LEU A 10 5.21 31.92 -33.44
N PRO A 11 5.37 32.39 -32.19
CA PRO A 11 5.81 33.75 -31.94
C PRO A 11 7.14 33.98 -32.66
N PRO A 12 7.32 35.17 -33.25
CA PRO A 12 8.48 35.44 -34.09
C PRO A 12 9.77 35.35 -33.26
N SER A 13 10.76 34.63 -33.78
CA SER A 13 12.08 34.48 -33.16
C SER A 13 12.73 35.84 -32.91
N VAL A 14 13.53 35.94 -31.86
CA VAL A 14 14.21 37.19 -31.47
C VAL A 14 15.71 36.95 -31.52
N ALA A 15 16.47 37.86 -32.11
CA ALA A 15 17.93 37.85 -32.20
C ALA A 15 18.54 38.93 -31.29
N LEU A 16 19.76 38.69 -30.81
CA LEU A 16 20.51 39.60 -29.95
C LEU A 16 21.51 40.40 -30.78
N THR A 17 21.37 41.73 -30.80
CA THR A 17 22.37 42.64 -31.37
C THR A 17 23.04 43.46 -30.27
N LYS A 18 24.35 43.72 -30.42
CA LYS A 18 25.12 44.59 -29.53
C LYS A 18 25.46 45.86 -30.30
N GLU A 19 24.83 46.98 -29.94
CA GLU A 19 25.21 48.33 -30.38
C GLU A 19 25.61 49.13 -29.15
N GLU A 20 26.75 49.84 -29.22
CA GLU A 20 27.16 50.90 -28.29
C GLU A 20 26.83 50.64 -26.80
N ARG A 21 27.32 49.51 -26.27
CA ARG A 21 27.16 49.07 -24.86
C ARG A 21 25.73 48.68 -24.41
N LYS A 22 24.71 48.69 -25.28
CA LYS A 22 23.36 48.20 -24.96
C LYS A 22 23.01 46.95 -25.77
N LYS A 23 22.48 45.93 -25.07
CA LYS A 23 21.94 44.72 -25.71
C LYS A 23 20.54 45.05 -26.24
N LYS A 24 20.26 44.77 -27.50
CA LYS A 24 18.94 45.00 -28.12
C LYS A 24 18.41 43.70 -28.70
N PHE A 25 17.13 43.45 -28.43
CA PHE A 25 16.39 42.31 -28.95
C PHE A 25 15.69 42.73 -30.25
N VAL A 26 15.94 42.00 -31.34
CA VAL A 26 15.40 42.32 -32.67
C VAL A 26 14.56 41.14 -33.17
N LYS A 27 13.34 41.43 -33.61
CA LYS A 27 12.44 40.44 -34.20
C LYS A 27 13.03 39.91 -35.52
N VAL A 28 13.13 38.59 -35.63
CA VAL A 28 13.53 37.86 -36.83
C VAL A 28 12.27 37.34 -37.50
N THR A 29 12.09 37.72 -38.76
CA THR A 29 11.00 37.23 -39.62
C THR A 29 11.59 36.31 -40.69
N GLU A 30 10.75 35.49 -41.33
CA GLU A 30 11.15 34.65 -42.45
C GLU A 30 11.84 35.46 -43.56
N ALA A 31 11.30 36.64 -43.89
CA ALA A 31 11.92 37.57 -44.84
C ALA A 31 13.34 38.02 -44.43
N LYS A 32 13.61 38.17 -43.12
CA LYS A 32 14.94 38.51 -42.60
C LYS A 32 15.91 37.34 -42.77
N SER A 33 15.45 36.11 -42.54
CA SER A 33 16.24 34.89 -42.72
C SER A 33 16.60 34.68 -44.19
N ILE A 34 15.62 34.80 -45.10
CA ILE A 34 15.84 34.70 -46.55
C ILE A 34 16.83 35.77 -47.02
N LYS A 35 16.64 37.03 -46.61
CA LYS A 35 17.54 38.12 -46.96
C LYS A 35 18.98 37.88 -46.47
N THR A 36 19.13 37.36 -45.25
CA THR A 36 20.45 37.09 -44.66
C THR A 36 21.17 35.96 -45.40
N TYR A 37 20.45 34.93 -45.84
CA TYR A 37 20.98 33.87 -46.68
C TYR A 37 21.40 34.39 -48.06
N LEU A 38 20.57 35.22 -48.70
CA LEU A 38 20.91 35.81 -50.00
C LEU A 38 22.13 36.76 -49.95
N GLU A 39 22.35 37.46 -48.82
CA GLU A 39 23.45 38.41 -48.66
C GLU A 39 24.76 37.77 -48.18
N LYS A 40 24.68 36.74 -47.34
CA LYS A 40 25.84 36.19 -46.59
C LYS A 40 25.95 34.66 -46.64
N ASP A 41 25.14 34.02 -47.47
CA ASP A 41 25.09 32.58 -47.66
C ASP A 41 24.82 31.81 -46.35
N GLU A 42 25.14 30.52 -46.33
CA GLU A 42 24.97 29.63 -45.18
C GLU A 42 25.62 30.16 -43.89
N VAL A 43 26.79 30.81 -44.00
CA VAL A 43 27.53 31.37 -42.85
C VAL A 43 26.71 32.46 -42.14
N GLY A 44 26.06 33.34 -42.90
CA GLY A 44 25.20 34.38 -42.34
C GLY A 44 23.96 33.82 -41.63
N LEU A 45 23.39 32.73 -42.15
CA LEU A 45 22.27 32.05 -41.50
C LEU A 45 22.70 31.40 -40.18
N GLN A 46 23.88 30.76 -40.14
CA GLN A 46 24.43 30.20 -38.90
C GLN A 46 24.68 31.28 -37.83
N GLU A 47 25.19 32.46 -38.21
CA GLU A 47 25.34 33.59 -37.30
C GLU A 47 23.99 34.09 -36.75
N LEU A 48 22.96 34.17 -37.61
CA LEU A 48 21.61 34.56 -37.21
C LEU A 48 21.02 33.56 -36.21
N VAL A 49 21.18 32.25 -36.46
CA VAL A 49 20.74 31.19 -35.53
C VAL A 49 21.48 31.28 -34.20
N ARG A 50 22.79 31.49 -34.20
CA ARG A 50 23.57 31.70 -32.96
C ARG A 50 23.08 32.93 -32.19
N SER A 51 22.74 34.02 -32.89
CA SER A 51 22.18 35.24 -32.28
C SER A 51 20.79 35.01 -31.68
N ILE A 52 19.95 34.18 -32.31
CA ILE A 52 18.64 33.77 -31.77
C ILE A 52 18.83 32.94 -30.50
N ILE A 53 19.73 31.96 -30.51
CA ILE A 53 20.04 31.13 -29.33
C ILE A 53 20.55 32.01 -28.18
N ALA A 54 21.44 32.96 -28.46
CA ALA A 54 21.97 33.90 -27.47
C ALA A 54 20.87 34.82 -26.90
N ALA A 55 19.92 35.27 -27.74
CA ALA A 55 18.77 36.05 -27.29
C ALA A 55 17.88 35.23 -26.35
N LYS A 56 17.59 33.97 -26.71
CA LYS A 56 16.81 33.05 -25.86
C LYS A 56 17.48 32.89 -24.49
N GLN A 57 18.78 32.63 -24.46
CA GLN A 57 19.54 32.47 -23.21
C GLN A 57 19.54 33.75 -22.35
N GLU A 58 19.67 34.93 -22.95
CA GLU A 58 19.62 36.20 -22.20
C GLU A 58 18.22 36.49 -21.65
N ILE A 59 17.16 36.21 -22.42
CA ILE A 59 15.78 36.33 -21.96
C ILE A 59 15.52 35.37 -20.80
N GLU A 60 15.93 34.10 -20.92
CA GLU A 60 15.84 33.13 -19.82
C GLU A 60 16.60 33.62 -18.57
N ARG A 61 17.77 34.25 -18.75
CA ARG A 61 18.55 34.83 -17.65
C ARG A 61 17.86 36.03 -16.99
N GLU A 62 17.31 36.94 -17.77
CA GLU A 62 16.58 38.11 -17.25
C GLU A 62 15.28 37.71 -16.55
N ILE A 63 14.54 36.76 -17.10
CA ILE A 63 13.33 36.23 -16.47
C ILE A 63 13.69 35.54 -15.16
N SER A 64 14.75 34.73 -15.14
CA SER A 64 15.24 34.05 -13.94
C SER A 64 15.71 35.04 -12.88
N SER A 65 16.41 36.13 -13.26
CA SER A 65 16.91 37.12 -12.31
C SER A 65 15.80 37.98 -11.71
N LYS A 66 14.72 38.22 -12.46
CA LYS A 66 13.54 38.96 -11.99
C LYS A 66 12.54 38.08 -11.24
N GLY A 67 12.75 36.76 -11.19
CA GLY A 67 11.88 35.81 -10.49
C GLY A 67 10.45 35.76 -11.02
N VAL A 68 10.23 36.21 -12.27
CA VAL A 68 8.88 36.40 -12.86
C VAL A 68 8.25 35.08 -13.27
N LEU A 69 9.07 34.07 -13.64
CA LEU A 69 8.60 32.72 -13.96
C LEU A 69 9.16 31.70 -12.97
N TYR A 70 8.32 30.73 -12.63
CA TYR A 70 8.71 29.51 -11.94
C TYR A 70 9.83 28.83 -12.74
N LYS A 71 10.98 28.58 -12.12
CA LYS A 71 12.02 27.74 -12.72
C LYS A 71 11.42 26.34 -12.87
N PRO A 72 11.21 25.83 -14.09
CA PRO A 72 10.67 24.49 -14.26
C PRO A 72 11.60 23.51 -13.56
N ARG A 73 11.03 22.66 -12.69
CA ARG A 73 11.82 21.66 -11.99
C ARG A 73 12.41 20.70 -13.01
N THR A 74 13.66 20.35 -12.79
CA THR A 74 14.28 19.26 -13.53
C THR A 74 13.58 17.94 -13.18
N ARG A 75 13.63 16.97 -14.08
CA ARG A 75 13.12 15.62 -13.82
C ARG A 75 13.66 15.05 -12.50
N ARG A 76 14.95 15.26 -12.23
CA ARG A 76 15.63 14.82 -11.00
C ARG A 76 15.03 15.47 -9.75
N GLU A 77 14.80 16.78 -9.76
CA GLU A 77 14.19 17.49 -8.61
C GLU A 77 12.75 17.00 -8.33
N VAL A 78 12.02 16.63 -9.39
CA VAL A 78 10.69 16.01 -9.24
C VAL A 78 10.81 14.61 -8.66
N GLU A 79 11.69 13.75 -9.20
CA GLU A 79 11.92 12.39 -8.68
C GLU A 79 12.42 12.40 -7.23
N GLU A 80 13.31 13.32 -6.86
CA GLU A 80 13.76 13.53 -5.47
C GLU A 80 12.60 13.90 -4.54
N SER A 81 11.65 14.73 -4.99
CA SER A 81 10.46 15.06 -4.19
C SER A 81 9.48 13.89 -4.09
N VAL A 82 9.32 13.11 -5.16
CA VAL A 82 8.41 11.95 -5.19
C VAL A 82 8.94 10.81 -4.31
N LYS A 83 10.27 10.61 -4.25
CA LYS A 83 10.93 9.63 -3.35
C LYS A 83 10.55 9.78 -1.89
N LEU A 84 10.34 11.01 -1.43
CA LEU A 84 9.93 11.30 -0.04
C LEU A 84 8.55 10.66 0.30
N THR A 85 7.71 10.42 -0.71
CA THR A 85 6.40 9.77 -0.55
C THR A 85 6.46 8.24 -0.63
N GLY A 86 7.66 7.65 -0.74
CA GLY A 86 7.84 6.19 -0.86
C GLY A 86 7.71 5.66 -2.30
N PHE A 87 7.83 6.53 -3.31
CA PHE A 87 7.81 6.16 -4.73
C PHE A 87 8.99 6.78 -5.47
N GLU A 88 9.66 6.02 -6.33
CA GLU A 88 10.79 6.53 -7.12
C GLU A 88 10.33 7.51 -8.21
N ASN A 89 9.17 7.26 -8.81
CA ASN A 89 8.59 8.08 -9.87
C ASN A 89 7.10 7.78 -10.08
N HIS A 90 6.44 8.58 -10.92
CA HIS A 90 5.01 8.42 -11.22
C HIS A 90 4.65 7.06 -11.81
N LYS A 91 5.50 6.43 -12.64
CA LYS A 91 5.19 5.12 -13.25
C LYS A 91 5.11 4.04 -12.18
N GLU A 92 5.92 4.14 -11.14
CA GLU A 92 5.90 3.19 -10.05
C GLU A 92 4.56 3.22 -9.29
N ILE A 93 3.95 4.40 -9.12
CA ILE A 93 2.62 4.55 -8.52
C ILE A 93 1.58 3.75 -9.31
N PHE A 94 1.52 3.97 -10.63
CA PHE A 94 0.59 3.27 -11.51
C PHE A 94 0.82 1.75 -11.53
N ASN A 95 2.09 1.31 -11.57
CA ASN A 95 2.41 -0.11 -11.54
C ASN A 95 1.99 -0.77 -10.22
N ALA A 96 2.26 -0.13 -9.08
CA ALA A 96 1.87 -0.66 -7.78
C ALA A 96 0.33 -0.71 -7.59
N LEU A 97 -0.39 0.30 -8.07
CA LEU A 97 -1.86 0.30 -8.07
C LEU A 97 -2.44 -0.74 -9.03
N ASN A 98 -1.82 -0.95 -10.19
CA ASN A 98 -2.18 -2.00 -11.14
C ASN A 98 -2.05 -3.39 -10.52
N GLU A 99 -0.93 -3.67 -9.86
CA GLU A 99 -0.70 -4.95 -9.15
C GLU A 99 -1.74 -5.15 -8.05
N LEU A 100 -2.03 -4.11 -7.27
CA LEU A 100 -3.03 -4.16 -6.20
C LEU A 100 -4.43 -4.42 -6.74
N LEU A 101 -4.80 -3.76 -7.85
CA LEU A 101 -6.09 -3.96 -8.51
C LEU A 101 -6.23 -5.39 -9.04
N LYS A 102 -5.18 -5.93 -9.68
CA LYS A 102 -5.15 -7.31 -10.16
C LYS A 102 -5.32 -8.32 -9.02
N ALA A 103 -4.59 -8.12 -7.92
CA ALA A 103 -4.71 -8.98 -6.75
C ALA A 103 -6.09 -8.89 -6.10
N SER A 104 -6.68 -7.70 -6.03
CA SER A 104 -7.96 -7.46 -5.34
C SER A 104 -9.18 -7.79 -6.18
N ALA A 105 -9.05 -7.91 -7.51
CA ALA A 105 -10.18 -8.07 -8.42
C ALA A 105 -11.09 -9.27 -8.11
N PRO A 106 -10.57 -10.48 -7.80
CA PRO A 106 -11.43 -11.61 -7.42
C PRO A 106 -12.31 -11.30 -6.19
N ILE A 107 -11.74 -10.60 -5.20
CA ILE A 107 -12.42 -10.24 -3.95
C ILE A 107 -13.47 -9.14 -4.20
N LEU A 108 -13.16 -8.20 -5.09
CA LEU A 108 -14.05 -7.09 -5.45
C LEU A 108 -15.14 -7.51 -6.45
N GLY A 109 -15.07 -8.73 -6.98
CA GLY A 109 -15.96 -9.24 -8.03
C GLY A 109 -15.77 -8.53 -9.38
N LEU A 110 -14.54 -8.09 -9.66
CA LEU A 110 -14.16 -7.39 -10.88
C LEU A 110 -13.56 -8.36 -11.89
N ASN A 111 -14.00 -8.25 -13.14
CA ASN A 111 -13.33 -8.89 -14.26
C ASN A 111 -12.32 -7.92 -14.87
N LEU A 112 -11.16 -8.44 -15.28
CA LEU A 112 -10.04 -7.64 -15.79
C LEU A 112 -9.58 -8.15 -17.16
N LEU A 113 -9.22 -7.23 -18.04
CA LEU A 113 -8.44 -7.48 -19.25
C LEU A 113 -7.30 -6.46 -19.32
N ASP A 114 -6.06 -6.96 -19.35
CA ASP A 114 -4.86 -6.14 -19.44
C ASP A 114 -4.48 -5.94 -20.91
N GLU A 115 -4.54 -4.70 -21.39
CA GLU A 115 -4.16 -4.31 -22.76
C GLU A 115 -2.81 -3.56 -22.78
N GLY A 116 -2.04 -3.63 -21.68
CA GLY A 116 -0.71 -3.05 -21.56
C GLY A 116 -0.71 -1.58 -21.14
N GLU A 117 -1.26 -0.69 -21.96
CA GLU A 117 -1.32 0.76 -21.64
C GLU A 117 -2.50 1.11 -20.73
N ALA A 118 -3.54 0.28 -20.70
CA ALA A 118 -4.71 0.47 -19.86
C ALA A 118 -5.26 -0.90 -19.42
N ILE A 119 -5.90 -0.91 -18.25
CA ILE A 119 -6.64 -2.07 -17.76
C ILE A 119 -8.13 -1.83 -18.00
N LYS A 120 -8.77 -2.76 -18.68
CA LYS A 120 -10.21 -2.76 -18.89
C LYS A 120 -10.88 -3.57 -17.79
N ILE A 121 -11.85 -2.97 -17.12
CA ILE A 121 -12.55 -3.56 -15.97
C ILE A 121 -14.06 -3.59 -16.18
N TRP A 122 -14.75 -4.58 -15.61
CA TRP A 122 -16.22 -4.60 -15.55
C TRP A 122 -16.72 -5.48 -14.40
N LYS A 123 -17.94 -5.20 -13.93
CA LYS A 123 -18.61 -5.99 -12.88
C LYS A 123 -19.87 -6.63 -13.44
N GLY A 124 -19.95 -7.95 -13.44
CA GLY A 124 -21.10 -8.69 -13.97
C GLY A 124 -21.42 -8.31 -15.43
N LEU A 125 -22.59 -7.70 -15.65
CA LEU A 125 -23.09 -7.26 -16.96
C LEU A 125 -22.88 -5.75 -17.24
N GLU A 126 -22.17 -5.04 -16.37
CA GLU A 126 -21.88 -3.61 -16.56
C GLU A 126 -20.98 -3.37 -17.77
N MET A 127 -21.07 -2.17 -18.34
CA MET A 127 -20.23 -1.76 -19.46
C MET A 127 -18.75 -1.69 -19.03
N PRO A 128 -17.82 -2.28 -19.81
CA PRO A 128 -16.42 -2.20 -19.48
C PRO A 128 -15.87 -0.78 -19.51
N THR A 129 -15.05 -0.45 -18.52
CA THR A 129 -14.40 0.86 -18.36
C THR A 129 -12.89 0.70 -18.36
N TYR A 130 -12.20 1.67 -18.96
CA TYR A 130 -10.73 1.71 -18.97
C TYR A 130 -10.21 2.48 -17.74
N ILE A 131 -9.24 1.91 -17.05
CA ILE A 131 -8.53 2.57 -15.94
C ILE A 131 -7.12 2.94 -16.41
N ASN A 132 -6.87 4.25 -16.41
CA ASN A 132 -5.56 4.85 -16.66
C ASN A 132 -5.30 6.10 -15.80
N THR A 133 -6.20 6.42 -14.85
CA THR A 133 -6.08 7.56 -13.93
C THR A 133 -6.12 7.10 -12.48
N LEU A 134 -5.51 7.88 -11.58
CA LEU A 134 -5.54 7.62 -10.13
C LEU A 134 -6.97 7.56 -9.59
N ASP A 135 -7.83 8.47 -10.02
CA ASP A 135 -9.24 8.48 -9.63
C ASP A 135 -9.95 7.18 -10.03
N GLY A 136 -9.60 6.62 -11.19
CA GLY A 136 -10.10 5.32 -11.64
C GLY A 136 -9.67 4.17 -10.72
N PHE A 137 -8.42 4.16 -10.24
CA PHE A 137 -7.98 3.17 -9.26
C PHE A 137 -8.71 3.34 -7.93
N TYR A 138 -8.77 4.55 -7.39
CA TYR A 138 -9.44 4.80 -6.11
C TYR A 138 -10.92 4.42 -6.15
N ALA A 139 -11.65 4.76 -7.21
CA ALA A 139 -13.05 4.44 -7.36
C ALA A 139 -13.35 2.93 -7.32
N ASN A 140 -12.38 2.09 -7.73
CA ASN A 140 -12.56 0.64 -7.81
C ASN A 140 -11.94 -0.12 -6.64
N LEU A 141 -10.85 0.39 -6.07
CA LEU A 141 -10.17 -0.21 -4.91
C LEU A 141 -10.84 0.17 -3.59
N THR A 142 -11.57 1.28 -3.52
CA THR A 142 -12.25 1.71 -2.30
C THR A 142 -13.71 1.27 -2.31
N GLN A 143 -14.13 0.59 -1.26
CA GLN A 143 -15.54 0.36 -0.95
C GLN A 143 -15.90 1.16 0.29
N LYS A 144 -17.08 1.78 0.30
CA LYS A 144 -17.62 2.39 1.51
C LYS A 144 -18.06 1.26 2.46
N SER A 145 -17.17 0.82 3.34
CA SER A 145 -17.53 -0.03 4.48
C SER A 145 -17.01 0.60 5.76
N SER A 146 -17.79 0.48 6.83
CA SER A 146 -17.46 0.96 8.17
C SER A 146 -17.08 -0.22 9.05
N VAL A 147 -15.98 -0.89 8.70
CA VAL A 147 -15.42 -1.92 9.58
C VAL A 147 -14.44 -1.22 10.52
N ASP A 148 -14.83 -1.08 11.79
CA ASP A 148 -14.02 -0.42 12.82
C ASP A 148 -12.96 -1.38 13.41
N GLU A 149 -13.07 -2.69 13.17
CA GLU A 149 -12.14 -3.69 13.69
C GLU A 149 -10.97 -3.95 12.73
N ALA A 150 -9.74 -3.94 13.27
CA ALA A 150 -8.54 -4.24 12.51
C ALA A 150 -8.54 -5.71 12.04
N VAL A 151 -8.38 -5.93 10.74
CA VAL A 151 -8.36 -7.27 10.14
C VAL A 151 -6.92 -7.72 9.90
N CYS A 152 -6.61 -8.99 10.18
CA CYS A 152 -5.35 -9.60 9.79
C CYS A 152 -5.53 -10.49 8.56
N ILE A 153 -4.83 -10.17 7.47
CA ILE A 153 -4.75 -11.02 6.29
C ILE A 153 -3.62 -12.03 6.53
N VAL A 154 -3.97 -13.31 6.60
CA VAL A 154 -2.98 -14.39 6.64
C VAL A 154 -2.68 -14.80 5.20
N ALA A 155 -1.40 -14.80 4.82
CA ALA A 155 -0.96 -15.05 3.47
C ALA A 155 0.23 -16.02 3.40
N GLN A 156 0.38 -16.73 2.29
CA GLN A 156 1.57 -17.56 2.06
C GLN A 156 2.80 -16.70 1.76
N GLY A 157 3.88 -16.90 2.51
CA GLY A 157 5.17 -16.23 2.30
C GLY A 157 6.36 -17.20 2.29
N ASP A 158 7.47 -16.75 1.72
CA ASP A 158 8.75 -17.50 1.75
C ASP A 158 9.41 -17.45 3.14
N SER A 159 9.15 -16.36 3.86
CA SER A 159 9.55 -16.10 5.24
C SER A 159 8.35 -15.76 6.09
N GLU A 160 8.37 -16.17 7.36
CA GLU A 160 7.37 -15.72 8.33
C GLU A 160 7.58 -14.24 8.66
N ALA A 161 6.52 -13.46 8.58
CA ALA A 161 6.55 -12.04 8.90
C ALA A 161 5.18 -11.57 9.34
N LEU A 162 5.15 -10.66 10.31
CA LEU A 162 3.95 -9.98 10.73
C LEU A 162 4.16 -8.48 10.56
N ILE A 163 3.40 -7.89 9.64
CA ILE A 163 3.49 -6.48 9.28
C ILE A 163 2.25 -5.77 9.80
N SER A 164 2.44 -4.78 10.67
CA SER A 164 1.37 -3.93 11.18
C SER A 164 1.16 -2.75 10.23
N LEU A 165 -0.09 -2.50 9.81
CA LEU A 165 -0.44 -1.36 8.98
C LEU A 165 -0.84 -0.20 9.89
N ILE A 166 0.04 0.79 10.02
CA ILE A 166 -0.08 1.88 10.98
C ILE A 166 -0.35 3.19 10.23
N PRO A 167 -1.49 3.86 10.47
CA PRO A 167 -1.71 5.20 9.97
C PRO A 167 -0.82 6.20 10.69
N ILE A 168 -0.18 7.04 9.90
CA ILE A 168 0.63 8.15 10.36
C ILE A 168 0.04 9.46 9.88
N SER A 169 0.17 10.49 10.69
CA SER A 169 -0.27 11.83 10.36
C SER A 169 0.78 12.85 10.76
N ILE A 170 0.99 13.82 9.89
CA ILE A 170 1.79 15.00 10.17
C ILE A 170 0.81 16.15 10.39
N LYS A 171 0.88 16.78 11.55
CA LYS A 171 -0.03 17.84 11.95
C LYS A 171 0.75 19.11 12.33
N ASP A 172 0.10 20.26 12.19
CA ASP A 172 0.55 21.49 12.83
C ASP A 172 0.20 21.39 14.33
N ARG A 173 1.21 21.47 15.19
CA ARG A 173 1.05 21.38 16.66
C ARG A 173 0.19 22.52 17.22
N ARG A 174 0.12 23.66 16.53
CA ARG A 174 -0.50 24.88 17.05
C ARG A 174 -2.03 24.81 17.03
N ASP A 175 -2.60 24.24 15.96
CA ASP A 175 -4.04 24.16 15.74
C ASP A 175 -4.55 22.74 15.47
N GLY A 176 -3.65 21.76 15.32
CA GLY A 176 -3.97 20.37 15.02
C GLY A 176 -4.27 20.09 13.54
N SER A 177 -4.07 21.07 12.65
CA SER A 177 -4.35 20.93 11.22
C SER A 177 -3.54 19.79 10.58
N LEU A 178 -4.22 18.92 9.82
CA LEU A 178 -3.58 17.81 9.10
C LEU A 178 -2.82 18.34 7.88
N LEU A 179 -1.50 18.12 7.86
CA LEU A 179 -0.62 18.53 6.77
C LEU A 179 -0.35 17.37 5.80
N TYR A 180 -0.25 16.16 6.33
CA TYR A 180 0.01 14.95 5.55
C TYR A 180 -0.51 13.72 6.31
N ALA A 181 -0.97 12.71 5.57
CA ALA A 181 -1.35 11.42 6.11
C ALA A 181 -0.85 10.31 5.18
N ASP A 182 -0.47 9.19 5.78
CA ASP A 182 0.00 8.01 5.06
C ASP A 182 -0.21 6.76 5.91
N ILE A 183 -0.05 5.59 5.30
CA ILE A 183 -0.05 4.30 5.98
C ILE A 183 1.34 3.67 5.78
N ILE A 184 1.91 3.17 6.87
CA ILE A 184 3.18 2.45 6.85
C ILE A 184 2.97 1.00 7.26
N GLY A 185 3.73 0.09 6.67
CA GLY A 185 3.85 -1.28 7.13
C GLY A 185 5.06 -1.42 8.04
N VAL A 186 4.90 -1.97 9.24
CA VAL A 186 5.98 -2.15 10.20
C VAL A 186 6.11 -3.62 10.55
N ASP A 187 7.26 -4.21 10.22
CA ASP A 187 7.68 -5.52 10.72
C ASP A 187 8.41 -5.33 12.05
N THR A 188 7.72 -5.61 13.15
CA THR A 188 8.25 -5.42 14.50
C THR A 188 9.41 -6.39 14.82
N ALA A 189 9.44 -7.56 14.19
CA ALA A 189 10.45 -8.58 14.45
C ALA A 189 11.79 -8.22 13.79
N HIS A 190 11.74 -7.74 12.55
CA HIS A 190 12.95 -7.39 11.77
C HIS A 190 13.27 -5.89 11.78
N GLY A 191 12.38 -5.05 12.35
CA GLY A 191 12.53 -3.59 12.40
C GLY A 191 12.42 -2.93 11.02
N LYS A 192 11.78 -3.59 10.06
CA LYS A 192 11.68 -3.11 8.67
C LYS A 192 10.42 -2.30 8.46
N ILE A 193 10.57 -1.14 7.82
CA ILE A 193 9.47 -0.23 7.49
C ILE A 193 9.21 -0.30 5.99
N PHE A 194 7.93 -0.35 5.62
CA PHE A 194 7.45 -0.43 4.25
C PHE A 194 6.54 0.76 3.98
N ARG A 195 6.81 1.48 2.88
CA ARG A 195 6.07 2.68 2.46
C ARG A 195 5.88 2.72 0.95
N GLY A 196 4.89 3.50 0.51
CA GLY A 196 4.58 3.74 -0.90
C GLY A 196 4.55 2.45 -1.72
N SER A 197 5.37 2.39 -2.77
CA SER A 197 5.43 1.23 -3.70
C SER A 197 5.72 -0.09 -2.99
N SER A 198 6.66 -0.09 -2.03
CA SER A 198 7.07 -1.31 -1.33
C SER A 198 5.93 -1.89 -0.48
N LEU A 199 5.15 -1.02 0.17
CA LEU A 199 3.99 -1.43 0.95
C LEU A 199 2.88 -1.97 0.05
N LEU A 200 2.55 -1.25 -1.03
CA LEU A 200 1.51 -1.67 -1.97
C LEU A 200 1.82 -3.02 -2.62
N LYS A 201 3.10 -3.28 -2.95
CA LYS A 201 3.55 -4.58 -3.49
C LYS A 201 3.34 -5.71 -2.48
N ILE A 202 3.71 -5.50 -1.22
CA ILE A 202 3.53 -6.50 -0.17
C ILE A 202 2.05 -6.75 0.11
N MET A 203 1.23 -5.70 0.13
CA MET A 203 -0.23 -5.84 0.23
C MET A 203 -0.78 -6.65 -0.95
N SER A 204 -0.34 -6.36 -2.18
CA SER A 204 -0.75 -7.10 -3.38
C SER A 204 -0.37 -8.58 -3.28
N GLN A 205 0.84 -8.89 -2.79
CA GLN A 205 1.29 -10.26 -2.55
C GLN A 205 0.46 -10.96 -1.46
N ALA A 206 0.16 -10.26 -0.36
CA ALA A 206 -0.64 -10.79 0.72
C ALA A 206 -2.06 -11.12 0.25
N ILE A 207 -2.68 -10.23 -0.52
CA ILE A 207 -4.02 -10.42 -1.09
C ILE A 207 -4.02 -11.56 -2.11
N ALA A 208 -3.06 -11.59 -3.03
CA ALA A 208 -2.96 -12.62 -4.07
C ALA A 208 -2.68 -14.02 -3.50
N LYS A 209 -2.03 -14.11 -2.33
CA LYS A 209 -1.75 -15.37 -1.62
C LYS A 209 -2.58 -15.50 -0.34
N CYS A 210 -3.78 -14.92 -0.38
CA CYS A 210 -4.89 -15.04 0.56
C CYS A 210 -5.07 -16.43 1.19
N LEU A 211 -4.73 -16.68 2.45
CA LEU A 211 -5.19 -17.93 3.11
C LEU A 211 -6.55 -17.75 3.79
N GLY A 212 -6.72 -16.59 4.41
CA GLY A 212 -7.92 -16.21 5.12
C GLY A 212 -7.71 -14.95 5.95
N ALA A 213 -8.76 -14.55 6.67
CA ALA A 213 -8.73 -13.43 7.59
C ALA A 213 -8.76 -13.92 9.03
N GLU A 214 -7.74 -13.56 9.81
CA GLU A 214 -7.68 -13.79 11.25
C GLU A 214 -8.13 -12.53 11.99
N LYS A 215 -8.95 -12.71 13.04
CA LYS A 215 -9.22 -11.64 14.00
C LYS A 215 -8.13 -11.63 15.05
N LEU A 216 -7.34 -10.56 15.06
CA LEU A 216 -6.29 -10.34 16.03
C LEU A 216 -6.80 -9.42 17.14
N ASN A 217 -6.63 -9.84 18.40
CA ASN A 217 -6.86 -8.96 19.53
C ASN A 217 -5.76 -7.89 19.51
N ALA A 218 -6.12 -6.65 19.19
CA ALA A 218 -5.18 -5.53 18.99
C ALA A 218 -4.48 -5.05 20.29
N GLU A 219 -4.92 -5.52 21.46
CA GLU A 219 -4.60 -4.93 22.76
C GLU A 219 -3.18 -5.21 23.30
N SER A 220 -2.34 -6.02 22.66
CA SER A 220 -1.13 -6.52 23.34
C SER A 220 0.15 -6.58 22.52
N ARG A 221 0.40 -5.62 21.62
CA ARG A 221 1.71 -5.53 20.96
C ARG A 221 2.27 -4.11 21.06
N GLU A 222 2.83 -3.80 22.23
CA GLU A 222 3.62 -2.58 22.42
C GLU A 222 4.80 -2.59 21.44
N MET A 223 4.92 -1.51 20.66
CA MET A 223 6.01 -1.35 19.72
C MET A 223 7.28 -0.90 20.46
N PRO A 224 8.45 -1.54 20.20
CA PRO A 224 9.71 -1.09 20.77
C PRO A 224 10.00 0.39 20.45
N VAL A 225 10.51 1.13 21.43
CA VAL A 225 10.84 2.56 21.30
C VAL A 225 11.82 2.82 20.15
N SER A 226 12.73 1.88 19.87
CA SER A 226 13.67 1.98 18.75
C SER A 226 12.98 2.02 17.39
N ILE A 227 11.95 1.21 17.19
CA ILE A 227 11.17 1.18 15.95
C ILE A 227 10.37 2.46 15.81
N TYR A 228 9.80 2.96 16.91
CA TYR A 228 9.11 4.26 16.94
C TYR A 228 10.02 5.41 16.49
N ALA A 229 11.26 5.45 16.96
CA ALA A 229 12.24 6.47 16.55
C ALA A 229 12.58 6.36 15.05
N ASN A 230 12.82 5.15 14.55
CA ASN A 230 13.11 4.91 13.13
C ASN A 230 11.97 5.39 12.22
N ILE A 231 10.71 5.13 12.61
CA ILE A 231 9.54 5.62 11.89
C ILE A 231 9.55 7.15 11.84
N ILE A 232 9.72 7.82 12.99
CA ILE A 232 9.74 9.28 13.02
C ILE A 232 10.82 9.85 12.11
N ASP A 233 12.01 9.28 12.12
CA ASP A 233 13.12 9.77 11.28
C ASP A 233 12.83 9.56 9.79
N GLU A 234 12.26 8.41 9.40
CA GLU A 234 11.87 8.15 8.02
C GLU A 234 10.73 9.06 7.54
N ILE A 235 9.78 9.39 8.42
CA ILE A 235 8.65 10.27 8.10
C ILE A 235 9.05 11.75 8.07
N LYS A 236 9.97 12.17 8.95
CA LYS A 236 10.46 13.56 8.97
C LYS A 236 11.04 13.98 7.63
N GLY A 237 11.60 13.07 6.84
CA GLY A 237 12.07 13.37 5.48
C GLY A 237 11.00 14.02 4.59
N ILE A 238 9.71 13.72 4.79
CA ILE A 238 8.61 14.37 4.04
C ILE A 238 8.53 15.87 4.28
N THR A 239 8.94 16.35 5.45
CA THR A 239 8.97 17.79 5.74
C THR A 239 9.90 18.54 4.79
N GLU A 240 10.84 17.86 4.13
CA GLU A 240 11.68 18.48 3.10
C GLU A 240 10.89 18.97 1.88
N ILE A 241 9.70 18.42 1.62
CA ILE A 241 8.78 18.95 0.59
C ILE A 241 8.40 20.42 0.92
N LEU A 242 8.30 20.75 2.21
CA LEU A 242 7.98 22.08 2.69
C LEU A 242 9.16 23.05 2.62
N ASN A 243 10.41 22.57 2.48
CA ASN A 243 11.61 23.43 2.46
C ASN A 243 11.53 24.54 1.41
N ILE A 244 10.92 24.27 0.25
CA ILE A 244 10.77 25.29 -0.81
C ILE A 244 9.84 26.41 -0.36
N ALA A 245 8.72 26.05 0.28
CA ALA A 245 7.83 27.03 0.87
C ALA A 245 8.53 27.77 2.00
N ASP A 246 9.33 27.10 2.82
CA ASP A 246 10.04 27.72 3.94
C ASP A 246 11.14 28.68 3.50
N VAL A 247 11.89 28.36 2.44
CA VAL A 247 12.86 29.29 1.83
C VAL A 247 12.15 30.52 1.28
N TYR A 248 11.00 30.34 0.63
CA TYR A 248 10.20 31.45 0.13
C TYR A 248 9.66 32.33 1.27
N LYS A 249 9.08 31.71 2.31
CA LYS A 249 8.60 32.40 3.52
C LYS A 249 9.72 33.19 4.18
N SER A 250 10.86 32.54 4.42
CA SER A 250 12.05 33.15 5.03
C SER A 250 12.54 34.37 4.25
N ARG A 251 12.50 34.34 2.91
CA ARG A 251 12.85 35.51 2.08
C ARG A 251 11.87 36.66 2.30
N LEU A 252 10.57 36.37 2.31
CA LEU A 252 9.55 37.40 2.52
C LEU A 252 9.63 38.02 3.92
N GLU A 253 9.88 37.20 4.94
CA GLU A 253 10.13 37.65 6.33
C GLU A 253 11.38 38.53 6.40
N ASN A 254 12.49 38.10 5.81
CA ASN A 254 13.75 38.85 5.82
C ASN A 254 13.66 40.19 5.08
N TYR A 255 12.82 40.28 4.04
CA TYR A 255 12.53 41.54 3.36
C TYR A 255 11.44 42.38 4.06
N GLY A 256 10.85 41.88 5.16
CA GLY A 256 9.79 42.56 5.89
C GLY A 256 8.50 42.73 5.08
N LEU A 257 8.26 41.84 4.10
CA LEU A 257 7.12 41.94 3.18
C LEU A 257 5.87 41.20 3.69
N ARG A 258 6.04 40.20 4.55
CA ARG A 258 4.96 39.35 5.09
C ARG A 258 5.30 38.84 6.50
N ASP A 259 4.29 38.23 7.13
CA ASP A 259 4.35 37.52 8.42
C ASP A 259 4.84 38.33 9.62
N HIS A 260 4.43 39.60 9.70
CA HIS A 260 4.73 40.45 10.87
C HIS A 260 4.23 39.86 12.20
N GLU A 261 3.14 39.08 12.14
CA GLU A 261 2.49 38.46 13.29
C GLU A 261 3.07 37.07 13.64
N LYS A 262 4.04 36.55 12.86
CA LYS A 262 4.69 35.24 13.05
C LYS A 262 3.70 34.07 13.11
N VAL A 263 2.71 34.09 12.21
CA VAL A 263 1.61 33.11 12.12
C VAL A 263 1.97 31.96 11.19
N TRP A 264 2.98 32.11 10.34
CA TRP A 264 3.37 31.03 9.42
C TRP A 264 3.95 29.83 10.16
N ILE A 265 3.57 28.64 9.67
CA ILE A 265 4.05 27.37 10.20
C ILE A 265 5.55 27.22 9.95
N LYS A 266 6.26 26.74 10.99
CA LYS A 266 7.69 26.40 10.96
C LYS A 266 7.88 24.90 11.12
N ASN A 267 9.05 24.39 10.73
CA ASN A 267 9.40 22.98 10.91
C ASN A 267 9.40 22.52 12.39
N SER A 268 9.62 23.44 13.34
CA SER A 268 9.49 23.15 14.78
C SER A 268 8.06 22.90 15.24
N ASP A 269 7.08 23.39 14.48
CA ASP A 269 5.66 23.30 14.78
C ASP A 269 5.05 22.02 14.19
N ILE A 270 5.85 21.22 13.46
CA ILE A 270 5.42 19.98 12.85
C ILE A 270 5.46 18.84 13.88
N GLU A 271 4.34 18.15 14.03
CA GLU A 271 4.21 16.99 14.88
C GLU A 271 3.86 15.74 14.07
N VAL A 272 4.56 14.63 14.34
CA VAL A 272 4.25 13.32 13.76
C VAL A 272 3.46 12.53 14.80
N ALA A 273 2.24 12.17 14.47
CA ALA A 273 1.34 11.39 15.29
C ALA A 273 1.05 10.04 14.62
N MET A 274 1.11 8.96 15.40
CA MET A 274 0.76 7.61 14.97
C MET A 274 -0.58 7.19 15.59
N SER A 275 -1.38 6.46 14.82
CA SER A 275 -2.63 5.88 15.30
C SER A 275 -2.46 4.39 15.55
N ASN A 276 -3.48 3.74 16.11
CA ASN A 276 -3.51 2.28 16.22
C ASN A 276 -3.44 1.64 14.83
N ALA A 277 -2.89 0.42 14.77
CA ALA A 277 -2.86 -0.34 13.53
C ALA A 277 -4.29 -0.56 13.00
N VAL A 278 -4.49 -0.31 11.70
CA VAL A 278 -5.77 -0.51 11.02
C VAL A 278 -5.92 -1.91 10.41
N GLY A 279 -4.83 -2.67 10.39
CA GLY A 279 -4.81 -4.04 9.91
C GLY A 279 -3.42 -4.65 10.01
N TYR A 280 -3.34 -5.94 9.70
CA TYR A 280 -2.11 -6.71 9.77
C TYR A 280 -1.94 -7.61 8.55
N LEU A 281 -0.71 -7.82 8.12
CA LEU A 281 -0.36 -8.83 7.12
C LEU A 281 0.50 -9.89 7.82
N HIS A 282 0.00 -11.13 7.89
CA HIS A 282 0.69 -12.24 8.51
C HIS A 282 1.11 -13.24 7.44
N PHE A 283 2.39 -13.21 7.07
CA PHE A 283 2.99 -14.18 6.17
C PHE A 283 3.39 -15.42 6.95
N VAL A 284 2.92 -16.57 6.47
CA VAL A 284 3.25 -17.88 7.02
C VAL A 284 3.88 -18.75 5.96
N LYS A 285 4.86 -19.57 6.36
CA LYS A 285 5.48 -20.54 5.48
C LYS A 285 4.63 -21.79 5.45
N ILE A 286 4.22 -22.22 4.26
CA ILE A 286 3.36 -23.40 4.07
C ILE A 286 4.12 -24.50 3.35
N SER A 287 3.93 -25.74 3.78
CA SER A 287 4.29 -26.92 3.00
C SER A 287 3.04 -27.54 2.39
N LEU A 288 2.98 -27.63 1.06
CA LEU A 288 1.91 -28.32 0.32
C LEU A 288 2.23 -29.82 0.11
N LYS A 289 3.03 -30.43 0.98
CA LYS A 289 3.37 -31.85 0.83
C LYS A 289 2.07 -32.68 0.82
N PRO A 290 1.95 -33.68 -0.08
CA PRO A 290 0.80 -34.57 -0.07
C PRO A 290 0.72 -35.27 1.29
N LEU A 291 -0.51 -35.55 1.73
CA LEU A 291 -0.84 -36.33 2.92
C LEU A 291 0.04 -37.58 2.98
N GLU A 292 1.11 -37.56 3.78
CA GLU A 292 1.76 -38.79 4.21
C GLU A 292 0.80 -39.45 5.21
N ASP A 293 0.54 -40.75 5.07
CA ASP A 293 -0.25 -41.50 6.05
C ASP A 293 0.54 -41.52 7.37
N ILE A 294 0.24 -40.55 8.23
CA ILE A 294 0.77 -40.48 9.58
C ILE A 294 0.11 -41.63 10.36
N PRO A 295 0.87 -42.44 11.12
CA PRO A 295 0.29 -43.46 11.99
C PRO A 295 -0.78 -42.88 12.92
N GLU A 296 -1.90 -43.58 13.06
CA GLU A 296 -3.08 -43.13 13.82
C GLU A 296 -2.74 -42.73 15.27
N ASP A 297 -1.78 -43.44 15.89
CA ASP A 297 -1.32 -43.16 17.26
C ASP A 297 -0.62 -41.80 17.36
N VAL A 298 0.14 -41.42 16.32
CA VAL A 298 0.84 -40.14 16.25
C VAL A 298 -0.17 -39.01 15.97
N LYS A 299 -1.19 -39.28 15.16
CA LYS A 299 -2.26 -38.31 14.87
C LYS A 299 -3.05 -37.95 16.12
N LYS A 300 -3.43 -38.94 16.94
CA LYS A 300 -4.13 -38.70 18.22
C LYS A 300 -3.31 -37.87 19.20
N GLU A 301 -2.00 -38.11 19.26
CA GLU A 301 -1.11 -37.32 20.10
C GLU A 301 -0.99 -35.87 19.60
N ILE A 302 -0.90 -35.67 18.28
CA ILE A 302 -0.91 -34.33 17.65
C ILE A 302 -2.21 -33.59 17.96
N GLU A 303 -3.36 -34.24 17.80
CA GLU A 303 -4.68 -33.65 18.09
C GLU A 303 -4.79 -33.27 19.57
N LYS A 304 -4.36 -34.14 20.47
CA LYS A 304 -4.34 -33.85 21.92
C LYS A 304 -3.48 -32.63 22.25
N GLN A 305 -2.27 -32.55 21.70
CA GLN A 305 -1.37 -31.41 21.90
C GLN A 305 -1.95 -30.11 21.32
N ALA A 306 -2.60 -30.20 20.15
CA ALA A 306 -3.28 -29.07 19.53
C ALA A 306 -4.40 -28.55 20.43
N VAL A 307 -5.26 -29.44 20.93
CA VAL A 307 -6.37 -29.08 21.83
C VAL A 307 -5.84 -28.48 23.14
N GLU A 308 -4.81 -29.05 23.74
CA GLU A 308 -4.19 -28.52 24.98
C GLU A 308 -3.61 -27.11 24.78
N LYS A 309 -2.99 -26.87 23.62
CA LYS A 309 -2.50 -25.55 23.22
C LYS A 309 -3.66 -24.55 23.09
N VAL A 310 -4.77 -24.93 22.46
CA VAL A 310 -5.98 -24.07 22.36
C VAL A 310 -6.55 -23.72 23.73
N LEU A 311 -6.68 -24.70 24.63
CA LEU A 311 -7.16 -24.46 25.99
C LEU A 311 -6.25 -23.49 26.75
N THR A 312 -4.94 -23.59 26.55
CA THR A 312 -3.95 -22.71 27.19
C THR A 312 -4.04 -21.29 26.65
N ASP A 313 -4.12 -21.14 25.33
CA ASP A 313 -4.19 -19.84 24.66
C ASP A 313 -5.49 -19.08 25.02
N GLU A 314 -6.63 -19.76 25.01
CA GLU A 314 -7.91 -19.15 25.38
C GLU A 314 -7.94 -18.73 26.86
N ARG A 315 -7.32 -19.50 27.77
CA ARG A 315 -7.17 -19.11 29.18
C ARG A 315 -6.25 -17.91 29.35
N ALA A 316 -5.16 -17.84 28.59
CA ALA A 316 -4.24 -16.70 28.62
C ALA A 316 -4.93 -15.40 28.16
N GLU A 317 -5.93 -15.52 27.30
CA GLU A 317 -6.80 -14.41 26.85
C GLU A 317 -7.96 -14.11 27.81
N GLY A 318 -7.94 -14.68 29.03
CA GLY A 318 -8.96 -14.44 30.06
C GLY A 318 -10.31 -15.10 29.79
N ARG A 319 -10.38 -16.04 28.84
CA ARG A 319 -11.59 -16.81 28.53
C ARG A 319 -11.61 -18.11 29.35
N ILE A 320 -12.78 -18.73 29.41
CA ILE A 320 -12.99 -20.00 30.12
C ILE A 320 -13.33 -21.08 29.07
N PRO A 321 -12.34 -21.88 28.64
CA PRO A 321 -12.54 -22.94 27.66
C PRO A 321 -12.84 -24.30 28.32
N PHE A 322 -13.75 -25.05 27.69
CA PHE A 322 -14.20 -26.38 28.11
C PHE A 322 -14.19 -27.34 26.90
N LEU A 323 -13.75 -28.57 27.12
CA LEU A 323 -13.93 -29.64 26.14
C LEU A 323 -15.39 -30.06 26.10
N VAL A 324 -15.91 -30.28 24.89
CA VAL A 324 -17.26 -30.79 24.70
C VAL A 324 -17.23 -32.21 24.14
N PRO A 325 -18.31 -32.99 24.31
CA PRO A 325 -18.42 -34.31 23.69
C PRO A 325 -18.49 -34.23 22.16
N GLU A 326 -18.02 -35.27 21.47
CA GLU A 326 -18.06 -35.38 19.99
C GLU A 326 -19.47 -35.19 19.38
N THR A 327 -20.53 -35.44 20.15
CA THR A 327 -21.93 -35.24 19.71
C THR A 327 -22.28 -33.79 19.40
N GLU A 328 -21.48 -32.84 19.88
CA GLU A 328 -21.66 -31.41 19.64
C GLU A 328 -21.06 -30.96 18.31
N HIS A 329 -20.20 -31.79 17.69
CA HIS A 329 -19.51 -31.53 16.41
C HIS A 329 -18.61 -30.27 16.42
N TYR A 330 -17.97 -30.00 17.55
CA TYR A 330 -16.82 -29.10 17.74
C TYR A 330 -16.01 -29.59 18.97
N ASP A 331 -14.75 -29.18 19.13
CA ASP A 331 -13.89 -29.68 20.22
C ASP A 331 -13.99 -28.87 21.52
N VAL A 332 -14.01 -27.55 21.40
CA VAL A 332 -13.86 -26.63 22.54
C VAL A 332 -14.95 -25.55 22.54
N LYS A 333 -15.62 -25.39 23.67
CA LYS A 333 -16.48 -24.24 23.95
C LYS A 333 -15.74 -23.23 24.82
N SER A 334 -15.57 -22.00 24.35
CA SER A 334 -14.87 -20.95 25.10
C SER A 334 -15.74 -19.73 25.35
N VAL A 335 -15.86 -19.33 26.61
CA VAL A 335 -16.72 -18.22 27.04
C VAL A 335 -15.87 -17.06 27.55
N ASN A 336 -16.12 -15.85 27.04
CA ASN A 336 -15.56 -14.64 27.62
C ASN A 336 -16.40 -14.23 28.84
N PRO A 337 -15.85 -14.24 30.07
CA PRO A 337 -16.62 -13.91 31.26
C PRO A 337 -17.02 -12.44 31.33
N SER A 338 -16.26 -11.55 30.67
CA SER A 338 -16.49 -10.10 30.70
C SER A 338 -17.59 -9.66 29.73
N THR A 339 -17.71 -10.32 28.58
CA THR A 339 -18.67 -9.94 27.51
C THR A 339 -19.80 -10.93 27.31
N GLY A 340 -19.67 -12.17 27.80
CA GLY A 340 -20.59 -13.27 27.54
C GLY A 340 -20.45 -13.88 26.14
N GLU A 341 -19.48 -13.43 25.33
CA GLU A 341 -19.23 -13.96 23.99
C GLU A 341 -18.83 -15.43 24.05
N ILE A 342 -19.42 -16.26 23.19
CA ILE A 342 -19.16 -17.71 23.12
C ILE A 342 -18.52 -18.06 21.78
N ARG A 343 -17.36 -18.72 21.83
CA ARG A 343 -16.69 -19.35 20.68
C ARG A 343 -16.91 -20.86 20.73
N LEU A 344 -17.32 -21.42 19.60
CA LEU A 344 -17.38 -22.86 19.32
C LEU A 344 -16.19 -23.16 18.43
N ILE A 345 -15.19 -23.85 18.97
CA ILE A 345 -13.87 -23.98 18.37
C ILE A 345 -13.66 -25.43 17.93
N GLU A 346 -13.37 -25.59 16.64
CA GLU A 346 -12.87 -26.81 16.03
C GLU A 346 -11.34 -26.73 15.91
N VAL A 347 -10.63 -27.78 16.33
CA VAL A 347 -9.17 -27.80 16.40
C VAL A 347 -8.60 -28.78 15.39
N LYS A 348 -7.66 -28.31 14.54
CA LYS A 348 -6.91 -29.16 13.61
C LYS A 348 -5.42 -29.02 13.87
N GLY A 349 -4.79 -30.15 14.21
CA GLY A 349 -3.37 -30.22 14.52
C GLY A 349 -2.53 -30.76 13.34
N HIS A 350 -1.42 -30.10 13.05
CA HIS A 350 -0.41 -30.52 12.07
C HIS A 350 0.98 -30.58 12.68
N LYS A 351 1.73 -31.63 12.35
CA LYS A 351 3.11 -31.79 12.84
C LYS A 351 4.06 -30.80 12.17
N GLY A 352 3.87 -30.55 10.87
CA GLY A 352 4.71 -29.68 10.07
C GLY A 352 4.05 -28.33 9.79
N LEU A 353 4.46 -27.72 8.68
CA LEU A 353 3.98 -26.42 8.21
C LEU A 353 2.76 -26.56 7.28
N GLU A 354 1.99 -27.63 7.42
CA GLU A 354 0.75 -27.81 6.67
C GLU A 354 -0.36 -26.91 7.25
N ILE A 355 -1.10 -26.22 6.38
CA ILE A 355 -2.20 -25.31 6.78
C ILE A 355 -3.44 -25.68 5.96
N TYR A 356 -4.16 -26.70 6.41
CA TYR A 356 -5.46 -27.12 5.88
C TYR A 356 -6.35 -27.65 7.01
N ALA A 357 -7.66 -27.74 6.77
CA ALA A 357 -8.58 -28.39 7.70
C ALA A 357 -9.55 -29.30 6.94
N GLU A 358 -9.78 -30.51 7.45
CA GLU A 358 -10.86 -31.37 6.99
C GLU A 358 -12.01 -31.27 7.99
N LEU A 359 -13.18 -30.84 7.50
CA LEU A 359 -14.43 -30.86 8.25
C LEU A 359 -15.32 -32.02 7.80
N THR A 360 -15.91 -32.70 8.78
CA THR A 360 -17.00 -33.66 8.53
C THR A 360 -18.27 -32.92 8.08
N GLU A 361 -19.24 -33.65 7.54
CA GLU A 361 -20.51 -33.03 7.11
C GLU A 361 -21.25 -32.37 8.27
N ASP A 362 -21.21 -32.96 9.45
CA ASP A 362 -21.91 -32.44 10.61
C ASP A 362 -21.19 -31.24 11.23
N GLU A 363 -19.84 -31.24 11.27
CA GLU A 363 -19.04 -30.04 11.60
C GLU A 363 -19.34 -28.89 10.63
N ALA A 364 -19.37 -29.16 9.32
CA ALA A 364 -19.68 -28.14 8.32
C ALA A 364 -21.11 -27.57 8.49
N LYS A 365 -22.09 -28.39 8.88
CA LYS A 365 -23.45 -27.94 9.20
C LYS A 365 -23.45 -27.03 10.43
N VAL A 366 -22.72 -27.37 11.49
CA VAL A 366 -22.59 -26.53 12.68
C VAL A 366 -21.89 -25.21 12.34
N ALA A 367 -20.80 -25.26 11.56
CA ALA A 367 -20.10 -24.06 11.10
C ALA A 367 -21.02 -23.13 10.29
N ALA A 368 -21.80 -23.68 9.35
CA ALA A 368 -22.73 -22.91 8.53
C ALA A 368 -23.87 -22.29 9.35
N LYS A 369 -24.29 -22.96 10.43
CA LYS A 369 -25.36 -22.51 11.32
C LYS A 369 -24.88 -21.42 12.28
N GLU A 370 -23.72 -21.62 12.91
CA GLU A 370 -23.23 -20.78 14.01
C GLU A 370 -22.36 -19.60 13.53
N LYS A 371 -21.82 -19.67 12.30
CA LYS A 371 -21.11 -18.58 11.59
C LYS A 371 -20.08 -17.85 12.46
N GLU A 372 -20.41 -16.63 12.90
CA GLU A 372 -19.56 -15.76 13.73
C GLU A 372 -19.19 -16.40 15.08
N ARG A 373 -19.99 -17.34 15.58
CA ARG A 373 -19.68 -18.06 16.81
C ARG A 373 -18.80 -19.28 16.56
N TYR A 374 -18.64 -19.70 15.31
CA TYR A 374 -17.82 -20.85 14.93
C TYR A 374 -16.41 -20.42 14.54
N TRP A 375 -15.44 -21.12 15.09
CA TRP A 375 -14.03 -20.83 14.92
C TRP A 375 -13.28 -22.11 14.56
N LEU A 376 -12.33 -21.99 13.64
CA LEU A 376 -11.40 -23.05 13.28
C LEU A 376 -10.00 -22.65 13.71
N TYR A 377 -9.39 -23.46 14.58
CA TYR A 377 -8.05 -23.25 15.09
C TYR A 377 -7.14 -24.28 14.43
N ILE A 378 -6.22 -23.81 13.58
CA ILE A 378 -5.20 -24.65 12.96
C ILE A 378 -3.91 -24.50 13.78
N ILE A 379 -3.55 -25.56 14.50
CA ILE A 379 -2.31 -25.64 15.25
C ILE A 379 -1.30 -26.38 14.40
N TYR A 380 -0.18 -25.73 14.10
CA TYR A 380 0.83 -26.27 13.20
C TYR A 380 2.22 -26.14 13.80
N ASP A 381 3.21 -26.78 13.17
CA ASP A 381 4.59 -26.87 13.64
C ASP A 381 4.71 -27.50 15.04
N ILE A 382 3.79 -28.41 15.41
CA ILE A 382 3.80 -29.08 16.72
C ILE A 382 5.12 -29.83 16.94
N GLY A 383 5.71 -30.37 15.87
CA GLY A 383 6.98 -31.09 15.93
C GLY A 383 8.20 -30.25 16.33
N SER A 384 8.12 -28.91 16.29
CA SER A 384 9.24 -28.04 16.67
C SER A 384 9.33 -27.79 18.18
N GLY A 385 8.31 -28.18 18.95
CA GLY A 385 8.18 -27.87 20.38
C GLY A 385 7.69 -26.45 20.67
N GLN A 386 7.46 -25.63 19.64
CA GLN A 386 6.79 -24.33 19.75
C GLN A 386 5.60 -24.26 18.78
N PRO A 387 4.47 -24.93 19.11
CA PRO A 387 3.31 -24.96 18.24
C PRO A 387 2.75 -23.56 18.00
N LYS A 388 2.44 -23.28 16.73
CA LYS A 388 1.86 -22.02 16.28
C LYS A 388 0.36 -22.21 16.01
N ALA A 389 -0.41 -21.15 16.14
CA ALA A 389 -1.86 -21.17 15.98
C ALA A 389 -2.30 -20.15 14.94
N LEU A 390 -3.20 -20.55 14.05
CA LEU A 390 -3.99 -19.67 13.19
C LEU A 390 -5.46 -19.83 13.52
N ARG A 391 -6.19 -18.71 13.60
CA ARG A 391 -7.57 -18.69 14.06
C ARG A 391 -8.47 -18.05 13.03
N PHE A 392 -9.39 -18.84 12.48
CA PHE A 392 -10.32 -18.40 11.46
C PHE A 392 -11.73 -18.39 12.02
N GLN A 393 -12.32 -17.20 12.13
CA GLN A 393 -13.74 -17.04 12.44
C GLN A 393 -14.56 -17.25 11.17
N ASN A 394 -15.70 -17.93 11.29
CA ASN A 394 -16.58 -18.22 10.15
C ASN A 394 -15.81 -18.81 8.95
N PRO A 395 -15.10 -19.94 9.14
CA PRO A 395 -14.11 -20.47 8.19
C PRO A 395 -14.71 -20.81 6.81
N LEU A 396 -16.02 -21.08 6.74
CA LEU A 396 -16.69 -21.37 5.47
C LEU A 396 -16.81 -20.13 4.56
N GLU A 397 -16.83 -18.93 5.12
CA GLU A 397 -16.86 -17.68 4.36
C GLU A 397 -15.45 -17.06 4.23
N THR A 398 -14.57 -17.28 5.21
CA THR A 398 -13.22 -16.68 5.28
C THR A 398 -12.10 -17.51 4.67
N MET A 399 -12.30 -18.81 4.41
CA MET A 399 -11.33 -19.69 3.72
C MET A 399 -11.91 -20.24 2.39
N ASP A 400 -11.09 -20.91 1.57
CA ASP A 400 -11.57 -21.59 0.34
C ASP A 400 -12.05 -23.01 0.65
N LEU A 401 -13.29 -23.29 0.27
CA LEU A 401 -13.90 -24.60 0.43
C LEU A 401 -13.63 -25.47 -0.82
N GLN A 402 -12.87 -26.55 -0.66
CA GLN A 402 -12.77 -27.63 -1.66
C GLN A 402 -13.50 -28.88 -1.15
N VAL A 403 -14.62 -29.24 -1.79
CA VAL A 403 -15.40 -30.43 -1.44
C VAL A 403 -14.73 -31.67 -2.06
N PHE A 404 -14.39 -32.67 -1.23
CA PHE A 404 -13.85 -33.96 -1.69
C PHE A 404 -14.78 -35.10 -1.28
N GLU A 405 -15.16 -35.96 -2.23
CA GLU A 405 -15.91 -37.18 -1.94
C GLU A 405 -14.95 -38.36 -1.82
N ARG A 406 -14.76 -38.90 -0.61
CA ARG A 406 -14.03 -40.17 -0.40
C ARG A 406 -14.84 -41.07 0.54
N ILE A 407 -15.67 -41.95 -0.03
CA ILE A 407 -16.56 -42.94 0.62
C ILE A 407 -17.66 -42.31 1.53
N GLN A 408 -17.43 -41.13 2.11
CA GLN A 408 -18.38 -40.17 2.68
C GLN A 408 -17.98 -38.74 2.23
N LYS A 409 -18.92 -37.79 2.22
CA LYS A 409 -18.65 -36.39 1.85
C LYS A 409 -17.78 -35.71 2.91
N ARG A 410 -16.63 -35.17 2.52
CA ARG A 410 -15.76 -34.36 3.38
C ARG A 410 -15.55 -32.97 2.77
N TYR A 411 -15.45 -31.97 3.62
CA TYR A 411 -15.16 -30.59 3.23
C TYR A 411 -13.70 -30.29 3.58
N ILE A 412 -12.84 -30.14 2.57
CA ILE A 412 -11.45 -29.74 2.78
C ILE A 412 -11.38 -28.22 2.63
N LEU A 413 -11.11 -27.52 3.72
CA LEU A 413 -10.83 -26.10 3.70
C LEU A 413 -9.35 -25.91 3.37
N ARG A 414 -9.10 -25.21 2.26
CA ARG A 414 -7.78 -24.79 1.81
C ARG A 414 -7.76 -23.26 1.68
N PRO A 415 -6.57 -22.67 1.53
CA PRO A 415 -6.42 -21.27 1.16
C PRO A 415 -7.11 -20.85 -0.15
N LYS A 416 -7.73 -19.65 -0.16
CA LYS A 416 -7.84 -18.71 -1.31
C LYS A 416 -6.94 -19.01 -2.53
N THR A 417 -7.42 -19.58 -3.64
CA THR A 417 -6.63 -19.64 -4.90
C THR A 417 -6.77 -18.40 -5.77
#